data_AF-A0A2Y9QJA9-F1
#
_entry.id   AF-A0A2Y9QJA9-F1
#
_cell.length_a   1.000
_cell.length_b   1.000
_cell.length_c   1.000
_cell.angle_alpha   90.00
_cell.angle_beta   90.00
_cell.angle_gamma   90.00
#
_symmetry.space_group_name_H-M   'P 1'
#
loop_
_entity.id
_entity.type
_entity.pdbx_description
1 polymer ?
#
loop_
_entity_poly.entity_id
_entity_poly.type
_entity_poly.pdbx_seq_one_letter_code
_entity_poly.pdbx_strand_id
1 'polypeptide(L)'
;MVPFWEVLLQDLPRAAVRILSNMTFLFVSLSYTAESAIVTAFITFIPKFIESQFGIPASTASIYTGVIIVPSAGVGIVLGGYIIKKLKLGARESAKLAMICSGVSLLCFSTLFIVGCESINLGGINIPYTTGPSLTMPHRNLTGSCNVNCGCKIHEYEPVCGSDGITYFNPCLAGCVNSGNLSTGIRNYTECTCVQSRQVITPPTVGQRSQLRVVIVKTYLNENGYAVSGKCKRACNTLIPFLIFLFIVTFITACAQPSAIIVTLRSVEDDERPFALGMQFVLLRTLGDLVPDHSTSCTATTHLSVAACVLL
;
A
#
# COMPACT_ATOMS: atom_id res chain seq x y z
N MET A 1 18.06 -24.84 -49.62
CA MET A 1 17.35 -23.63 -49.17
C MET A 1 17.37 -23.70 -47.65
N VAL A 2 18.31 -23.01 -47.02
CA VAL A 2 18.44 -23.02 -45.55
C VAL A 2 17.18 -22.36 -44.99
N PRO A 3 16.50 -22.96 -44.00
CA PRO A 3 15.29 -22.37 -43.43
C PRO A 3 15.61 -20.99 -42.84
N PHE A 4 14.78 -20.00 -43.16
CA PHE A 4 14.91 -18.61 -42.70
C PHE A 4 15.16 -18.48 -41.18
N TRP A 5 14.63 -19.43 -40.40
CA TRP A 5 14.79 -19.52 -38.95
C TRP A 5 16.22 -19.86 -38.48
N GLU A 6 17.01 -20.62 -39.24
CA GLU A 6 18.40 -20.94 -38.87
C GLU A 6 19.33 -19.73 -39.02
N VAL A 7 19.15 -18.95 -40.09
CA VAL A 7 19.90 -17.70 -40.31
C VAL A 7 19.52 -16.67 -39.24
N LEU A 8 18.22 -16.55 -38.94
CA LEU A 8 17.71 -15.65 -37.90
C LEU A 8 18.28 -15.97 -36.51
N LEU A 9 18.35 -17.25 -36.12
CA LEU A 9 18.89 -17.67 -34.82
C LEU A 9 20.40 -17.42 -34.67
N GLN A 10 21.14 -17.42 -35.77
CA GLN A 10 22.58 -17.15 -35.77
C GLN A 10 22.91 -15.65 -35.76
N ASP A 11 22.04 -14.83 -36.36
CA ASP A 11 22.19 -13.37 -36.38
C ASP A 11 21.64 -12.69 -35.12
N LEU A 12 20.68 -13.33 -34.42
CA LEU A 12 20.10 -12.84 -33.16
C LEU A 12 21.13 -12.55 -32.04
N PRO A 13 22.05 -13.47 -31.69
CA PRO A 13 23.04 -13.20 -30.64
C PRO A 13 24.03 -12.10 -31.03
N ARG A 14 24.34 -11.95 -32.32
CA ARG A 14 25.23 -10.87 -32.80
C ARG A 14 24.55 -9.51 -32.68
N ALA A 15 23.28 -9.41 -33.07
CA ALA A 15 22.47 -8.21 -32.87
C ALA A 15 22.30 -7.90 -31.37
N ALA A 16 22.05 -8.90 -30.54
CA ALA A 16 21.93 -8.74 -29.09
C ALA A 16 23.21 -8.15 -28.46
N VAL A 17 24.38 -8.72 -28.78
CA VAL A 17 25.66 -8.22 -28.28
C VAL A 17 25.94 -6.80 -28.77
N ARG A 18 25.61 -6.47 -30.03
CA ARG A 18 25.76 -5.12 -30.59
C ARG A 18 24.92 -4.09 -29.81
N ILE A 19 23.64 -4.38 -29.57
CA ILE A 19 22.72 -3.49 -28.86
C ILE A 19 23.13 -3.36 -27.38
N LEU A 20 23.47 -4.47 -26.72
CA LEU A 20 23.92 -4.46 -25.33
C LEU A 20 25.29 -3.79 -25.14
N SER A 21 26.14 -3.79 -26.16
CA SER A 21 27.42 -3.05 -26.14
C SER A 21 27.23 -1.54 -26.28
N ASN A 22 26.05 -1.07 -26.69
CA ASN A 22 25.74 0.35 -26.68
C ASN A 22 25.48 0.82 -25.24
N MET A 23 26.45 1.57 -24.72
CA MET A 23 26.42 2.09 -23.35
C MET A 23 25.16 2.93 -23.05
N THR A 24 24.64 3.66 -24.03
CA THR A 24 23.43 4.49 -23.85
C THR A 24 22.19 3.61 -23.66
N PHE A 25 22.04 2.58 -24.51
CA PHE A 25 20.95 1.62 -24.40
C PHE A 25 21.00 0.87 -23.06
N LEU A 26 22.20 0.44 -22.64
CA LEU A 26 22.39 -0.30 -21.40
C LEU A 26 21.99 0.52 -20.16
N PHE A 27 22.49 1.76 -20.03
CA PHE A 27 22.15 2.62 -18.89
C PHE A 27 20.66 2.98 -18.84
N VAL A 28 20.06 3.30 -19.99
CA VAL A 28 18.63 3.62 -20.06
C VAL A 28 17.77 2.40 -19.71
N SER A 29 18.15 1.22 -20.21
CA SER A 29 17.45 -0.03 -19.90
C SER A 29 17.57 -0.41 -18.43
N LEU A 30 18.75 -0.24 -17.82
CA LEU A 30 18.97 -0.50 -16.40
C LEU A 30 18.16 0.47 -15.51
N SER A 31 18.19 1.76 -15.82
CA SER A 31 17.41 2.79 -15.11
C SER A 31 15.92 2.51 -15.21
N TYR A 32 15.42 2.23 -16.41
CA TYR A 32 14.01 1.90 -16.65
C TYR A 32 13.59 0.63 -15.90
N THR A 33 14.45 -0.38 -15.87
CA THR A 33 14.19 -1.64 -15.17
C THR A 33 14.12 -1.41 -13.66
N ALA A 34 15.07 -0.66 -13.09
CA ALA A 34 15.05 -0.32 -11.67
C ALA A 34 13.79 0.47 -11.28
N GLU A 35 13.41 1.47 -12.08
CA GLU A 35 12.17 2.23 -11.86
C GLU A 35 10.93 1.34 -11.95
N SER A 36 10.86 0.47 -12.96
CA SER A 36 9.73 -0.46 -13.14
C SER A 36 9.60 -1.47 -12.00
N ALA A 37 10.73 -1.95 -11.45
CA ALA A 37 10.74 -2.84 -10.30
C ALA A 37 10.16 -2.14 -9.05
N ILE A 38 10.59 -0.90 -8.78
CA ILE A 38 10.06 -0.07 -7.69
C ILE A 38 8.55 0.11 -7.86
N VAL A 39 8.11 0.55 -9.03
CA VAL A 39 6.69 0.79 -9.32
C VAL A 39 5.85 -0.47 -9.13
N THR A 40 6.34 -1.62 -9.61
CA THR A 40 5.65 -2.91 -9.48
C THR A 40 5.50 -3.33 -8.02
N ALA A 41 6.57 -3.19 -7.22
CA ALA A 41 6.52 -3.44 -5.79
C ALA A 41 5.49 -2.53 -5.10
N PHE A 42 5.54 -1.22 -5.37
CA PHE A 42 4.59 -0.27 -4.81
C PHE A 42 3.15 -0.61 -5.19
N ILE A 43 2.84 -0.81 -6.47
CA ILE A 43 1.48 -1.15 -6.93
C ILE A 43 0.92 -2.38 -6.20
N THR A 44 1.77 -3.39 -5.97
CA THR A 44 1.38 -4.63 -5.30
C THR A 44 1.08 -4.42 -3.81
N PHE A 45 1.90 -3.62 -3.12
CA PHE A 45 1.77 -3.42 -1.67
C PHE A 45 0.87 -2.24 -1.27
N ILE A 46 0.57 -1.29 -2.16
CA ILE A 46 -0.28 -0.11 -1.86
C ILE A 46 -1.66 -0.50 -1.31
N PRO A 47 -2.42 -1.45 -1.88
CA PRO A 47 -3.74 -1.79 -1.34
C PRO A 47 -3.64 -2.31 0.09
N LYS A 48 -2.62 -3.14 0.38
CA LYS A 48 -2.35 -3.67 1.72
C LYS A 48 -1.86 -2.59 2.68
N PHE A 49 -1.06 -1.64 2.20
CA PHE A 49 -0.68 -0.47 2.96
C PHE A 49 -1.92 0.35 3.35
N ILE A 50 -2.83 0.60 2.40
CA ILE A 50 -4.05 1.36 2.67
C ILE A 50 -4.95 0.62 3.67
N GLU A 51 -5.12 -0.70 3.49
CA GLU A 51 -5.89 -1.58 4.37
C GLU A 51 -5.33 -1.56 5.81
N SER A 52 -4.00 -1.68 5.94
CA SER A 52 -3.32 -1.76 7.23
C SER A 52 -3.28 -0.42 7.96
N GLN A 53 -2.92 0.66 7.25
CA GLN A 53 -2.71 1.98 7.84
C GLN A 53 -4.00 2.74 8.08
N PHE A 54 -4.95 2.71 7.13
CA PHE A 54 -6.20 3.46 7.23
C PHE A 54 -7.38 2.61 7.74
N GLY A 55 -7.20 1.30 7.92
CA GLY A 55 -8.24 0.41 8.45
C GLY A 55 -9.44 0.25 7.52
N ILE A 56 -9.23 0.46 6.22
CA ILE A 56 -10.25 0.37 5.18
C ILE A 56 -10.34 -1.09 4.69
N PRO A 57 -11.53 -1.62 4.34
CA PRO A 57 -11.65 -2.95 3.75
C PRO A 57 -10.79 -3.14 2.50
N ALA A 58 -10.22 -4.34 2.32
CA ALA A 58 -9.36 -4.70 1.19
C ALA A 58 -9.98 -4.38 -0.18
N SER A 59 -11.29 -4.58 -0.32
CA SER A 59 -12.05 -4.27 -1.55
C SER A 59 -12.02 -2.78 -1.88
N THR A 60 -12.36 -1.92 -0.92
CA THR A 60 -12.35 -0.47 -1.09
C THR A 60 -10.94 0.08 -1.29
N ALA A 61 -9.94 -0.45 -0.57
CA ALA A 61 -8.54 -0.08 -0.74
C ALA A 61 -8.03 -0.38 -2.16
N SER A 62 -8.40 -1.54 -2.69
CA SER A 62 -8.06 -1.95 -4.06
C SER A 62 -8.76 -1.08 -5.11
N ILE A 63 -10.04 -0.74 -4.89
CA ILE A 63 -10.79 0.18 -5.77
C ILE A 63 -10.13 1.55 -5.82
N TYR A 64 -9.76 2.15 -4.68
CA TYR A 64 -9.07 3.44 -4.66
C TYR A 64 -7.74 3.39 -5.40
N THR A 65 -6.96 2.34 -5.18
CA THR A 65 -5.70 2.13 -5.90
C THR A 65 -5.93 2.08 -7.40
N GLY A 66 -6.89 1.26 -7.87
CA GLY A 66 -7.19 1.14 -9.30
C GLY A 66 -7.70 2.45 -9.92
N VAL A 67 -8.63 3.13 -9.25
CA VAL A 67 -9.23 4.39 -9.73
C VAL A 67 -8.22 5.54 -9.76
N ILE A 68 -7.15 5.50 -8.97
CA ILE A 68 -6.11 6.53 -8.98
C ILE A 68 -5.04 6.23 -10.02
N ILE A 69 -4.51 5.00 -10.00
CA ILE A 69 -3.33 4.63 -10.80
C ILE A 69 -3.65 4.56 -12.29
N VAL A 70 -4.82 4.04 -12.68
CA VAL A 70 -5.20 3.88 -14.09
C VAL A 70 -5.31 5.23 -14.81
N PRO A 71 -6.10 6.22 -14.32
CA PRO A 71 -6.17 7.51 -14.98
C PRO A 71 -4.88 8.32 -14.83
N SER A 72 -4.16 8.25 -13.70
CA SER A 72 -2.89 8.97 -13.56
C SER A 72 -1.86 8.48 -14.59
N ALA A 73 -1.77 7.16 -14.80
CA ALA A 73 -0.90 6.57 -15.81
C ALA A 73 -1.30 7.00 -17.22
N GLY A 74 -2.60 6.94 -17.56
CA GLY A 74 -3.10 7.37 -18.86
C GLY A 74 -2.78 8.84 -19.16
N VAL A 75 -3.08 9.75 -18.22
CA VAL A 75 -2.81 11.18 -18.39
C VAL A 75 -1.30 11.45 -18.43
N GLY A 76 -0.51 10.77 -17.60
CA GLY A 76 0.95 10.91 -17.56
C GLY A 76 1.62 10.48 -18.86
N ILE A 77 1.26 9.32 -19.42
CA ILE A 77 1.80 8.83 -20.70
C ILE A 77 1.46 9.79 -21.85
N VAL A 78 0.20 10.23 -21.93
CA VAL A 78 -0.25 11.17 -22.97
C VAL A 78 0.49 12.50 -22.84
N LEU A 79 0.61 13.04 -21.63
CA LEU A 79 1.32 14.29 -21.39
C LEU A 79 2.82 14.16 -21.68
N GLY A 80 3.45 13.07 -21.27
CA GLY A 80 4.86 12.80 -21.56
C GLY A 80 5.13 12.75 -23.06
N GLY A 81 4.28 12.05 -23.82
CA GLY A 81 4.36 12.02 -25.28
C GLY A 81 4.10 13.40 -25.91
N TYR A 82 3.14 14.15 -25.37
CA TYR A 82 2.84 15.51 -25.82
C TYR A 82 4.02 16.46 -25.59
N ILE A 83 4.66 16.43 -24.41
CA ILE A 83 5.84 17.25 -24.07
C ILE A 83 6.97 17.01 -25.08
N ILE A 84 7.27 15.74 -25.38
CA ILE A 84 8.30 15.36 -26.35
C ILE A 84 7.99 15.92 -27.74
N LYS A 85 6.72 15.78 -28.18
CA LYS A 85 6.27 16.30 -29.49
C LYS A 85 6.30 17.82 -29.56
N LYS A 86 5.82 18.51 -28.52
CA LYS A 86 5.69 19.98 -28.48
C LYS A 86 7.04 20.69 -28.39
N LEU A 87 7.95 20.15 -27.57
CA LEU A 87 9.28 20.72 -27.36
C LEU A 87 10.31 20.25 -28.40
N LYS A 88 9.93 19.36 -29.32
CA LYS A 88 10.81 18.75 -30.33
C LYS A 88 12.15 18.30 -29.71
N LEU A 89 12.07 17.58 -28.58
CA LEU A 89 13.24 17.21 -27.81
C LEU A 89 14.17 16.31 -28.64
N GLY A 90 15.46 16.66 -28.65
CA GLY A 90 16.51 15.80 -29.19
C GLY A 90 16.76 14.58 -28.30
N ALA A 91 17.62 13.65 -28.74
CA ALA A 91 17.95 12.46 -27.95
C ALA A 91 18.57 12.82 -26.58
N ARG A 92 19.48 13.79 -26.55
CA ARG A 92 20.13 14.25 -25.33
C ARG A 92 19.17 14.93 -24.35
N GLU A 93 18.25 15.74 -24.86
CA GLU A 93 17.26 16.44 -24.03
C GLU A 93 16.18 15.48 -23.52
N SER A 94 15.79 14.49 -24.33
CA SER A 94 14.88 13.42 -23.91
C SER A 94 15.49 12.56 -22.80
N ALA A 95 16.79 12.24 -22.90
CA ALA A 95 17.51 11.51 -21.86
C ALA A 95 17.61 12.32 -20.55
N LYS A 96 17.88 13.63 -20.62
CA LYS A 96 17.85 14.51 -19.44
C LYS A 96 16.47 14.55 -18.78
N LEU A 97 15.41 14.68 -19.58
CA LEU A 97 14.04 14.67 -19.08
C LEU A 97 13.71 13.35 -18.37
N ALA A 98 14.07 12.22 -18.98
CA ALA A 98 13.90 10.89 -18.38
C ALA A 98 14.63 10.80 -17.03
N MET A 99 15.92 11.18 -16.98
CA MET A 99 16.69 11.16 -15.73
C MET A 99 16.09 12.04 -14.63
N ILE A 100 15.62 13.25 -14.98
CA ILE A 100 14.97 14.16 -14.02
C ILE A 100 13.67 13.53 -13.50
N CYS A 101 12.80 13.01 -14.38
CA CYS A 101 11.55 12.39 -13.98
C CYS A 101 11.76 11.13 -13.12
N SER A 102 12.72 10.26 -13.46
CA SER A 102 13.04 9.08 -12.66
C SER A 102 13.62 9.46 -11.30
N GLY A 103 14.50 10.48 -11.23
CA GLY A 103 15.05 10.98 -9.96
C GLY A 103 13.99 11.59 -9.03
N VAL A 104 13.08 12.39 -9.58
CA VAL A 104 11.94 12.94 -8.83
C VAL A 104 11.01 11.82 -8.36
N SER A 105 10.71 10.85 -9.22
CA SER A 105 9.87 9.69 -8.85
C SER A 105 10.46 8.92 -7.68
N LEU A 106 11.77 8.63 -7.71
CA LEU A 106 12.47 7.93 -6.63
C LEU A 106 12.38 8.67 -5.29
N LEU A 107 12.62 9.99 -5.30
CA LEU A 107 12.48 10.81 -4.11
C LEU A 107 11.05 10.79 -3.58
N CYS A 108 10.04 10.93 -4.46
CA CYS A 108 8.65 10.89 -4.04
C CYS A 108 8.24 9.52 -3.46
N PHE A 109 8.67 8.42 -4.08
CA PHE A 109 8.43 7.06 -3.55
C PHE A 109 9.03 6.89 -2.15
N SER A 110 10.22 7.43 -1.87
CA SER A 110 10.82 7.37 -0.53
C SER A 110 9.97 8.08 0.53
N THR A 111 9.33 9.20 0.16
CA THR A 111 8.51 9.99 1.09
C THR A 111 7.13 9.38 1.37
N LEU A 112 6.62 8.47 0.51
CA LEU A 112 5.36 7.76 0.76
C LEU A 112 5.38 6.98 2.08
N PHE A 113 6.55 6.48 2.50
CA PHE A 113 6.71 5.76 3.76
C PHE A 113 6.61 6.66 5.00
N ILE A 114 6.79 7.97 4.85
CA ILE A 114 6.75 8.95 5.95
C ILE A 114 5.31 9.43 6.19
N VAL A 115 4.46 9.43 5.15
CA VAL A 115 3.05 9.83 5.23
C VAL A 115 2.21 8.68 5.77
N GLY A 116 2.33 8.41 7.07
CA GLY A 116 1.51 7.44 7.81
C GLY A 116 0.35 8.11 8.56
N CYS A 117 -0.71 7.35 8.85
CA CYS A 117 -1.66 7.72 9.91
C CYS A 117 -1.12 7.20 11.25
N GLU A 118 -1.47 7.86 12.35
CA GLU A 118 -1.03 7.44 13.69
C GLU A 118 -1.49 6.00 14.00
N SER A 119 -0.61 5.24 14.66
CA SER A 119 -0.73 3.79 14.81
C SER A 119 -2.04 3.35 15.47
N ILE A 120 -2.48 2.13 15.16
CA ILE A 120 -3.74 1.59 15.64
C ILE A 120 -3.78 1.52 17.18
N ASN A 121 -4.73 2.19 17.84
CA ASN A 121 -4.94 2.06 19.29
C ASN A 121 -5.47 0.66 19.60
N LEU A 122 -4.55 -0.25 19.89
CA LEU A 122 -4.80 -1.63 20.29
C LEU A 122 -4.74 -1.75 21.81
N GLY A 123 -5.83 -2.23 22.42
CA GLY A 123 -5.83 -2.63 23.82
C GLY A 123 -4.76 -3.70 24.07
N GLY A 124 -3.91 -3.50 25.09
CA GLY A 124 -2.81 -4.42 25.46
C GLY A 124 -1.49 -4.23 24.72
N ILE A 125 -1.44 -3.41 23.67
CA ILE A 125 -0.20 -3.11 22.93
C ILE A 125 0.14 -1.62 23.00
N ASN A 126 -0.82 -0.75 22.66
CA ASN A 126 -0.63 0.70 22.65
C ASN A 126 -1.36 1.40 23.82
N ILE A 127 -2.37 0.75 24.41
CA ILE A 127 -3.09 1.24 25.60
C ILE A 127 -3.15 0.10 26.61
N PRO A 128 -2.61 0.28 27.84
CA PRO A 128 -2.72 -0.74 28.87
C PRO A 128 -4.18 -0.92 29.28
N TYR A 129 -4.59 -2.18 29.51
CA TYR A 129 -5.94 -2.52 29.98
C TYR A 129 -6.26 -1.96 31.38
N THR A 130 -5.26 -1.41 32.08
CA THR A 130 -5.38 -0.96 33.47
C THR A 130 -4.87 0.47 33.63
N THR A 131 -5.67 1.31 34.29
CA THR A 131 -5.25 2.62 34.82
C THR A 131 -4.54 2.44 36.16
N GLY A 132 -3.38 1.78 36.16
CA GLY A 132 -2.51 1.62 37.35
C GLY A 132 -1.20 2.37 37.16
N PRO A 133 -0.52 2.79 38.25
CA PRO A 133 0.73 3.56 38.15
C PRO A 133 1.82 2.69 37.51
N SER A 134 2.49 3.29 36.53
CA SER A 134 3.52 2.72 35.67
C SER A 134 4.61 1.98 36.46
N LEU A 135 4.83 0.71 36.14
CA LEU A 135 6.14 0.05 36.29
C LEU A 135 6.32 -0.97 35.16
N THR A 136 7.06 -0.52 34.13
CA THR A 136 7.90 -1.34 33.24
C THR A 136 7.26 -2.62 32.67
N MET A 137 6.78 -2.58 31.42
CA MET A 137 6.46 -3.78 30.64
C MET A 137 7.46 -3.93 29.47
N PRO A 138 8.43 -4.86 29.57
CA PRO A 138 9.33 -5.19 28.45
C PRO A 138 8.67 -6.12 27.42
N HIS A 139 7.43 -6.59 27.63
CA HIS A 139 6.76 -7.57 26.78
C HIS A 139 5.34 -7.13 26.38
N ARG A 140 4.92 -7.44 25.15
CA ARG A 140 3.56 -7.15 24.68
C ARG A 140 2.58 -8.13 25.32
N ASN A 141 2.05 -7.80 26.50
CA ASN A 141 1.03 -8.63 27.16
C ASN A 141 -0.37 -8.23 26.71
N LEU A 142 -0.96 -9.02 25.80
CA LEU A 142 -2.36 -8.90 25.39
C LEU A 142 -3.35 -9.34 26.50
N THR A 143 -2.83 -9.86 27.61
CA THR A 143 -3.60 -10.38 28.75
C THR A 143 -3.63 -9.36 29.89
N GLY A 144 -4.82 -9.02 30.39
CA GLY A 144 -5.09 -8.14 31.53
C GLY A 144 -6.14 -8.74 32.47
N SER A 145 -6.35 -8.15 33.65
CA SER A 145 -7.25 -8.68 34.68
C SER A 145 -8.69 -8.96 34.20
N CYS A 146 -9.13 -8.27 33.15
CA CYS A 146 -10.45 -8.43 32.54
C CYS A 146 -10.58 -9.61 31.55
N ASN A 147 -9.47 -10.19 31.06
CA ASN A 147 -9.48 -11.31 30.09
C ASN A 147 -8.64 -12.53 30.52
N VAL A 148 -7.88 -12.45 31.63
CA VAL A 148 -7.04 -13.55 32.15
C VAL A 148 -7.78 -14.87 32.38
N ASN A 149 -9.06 -14.83 32.75
CA ASN A 149 -9.85 -16.01 33.10
C ASN A 149 -10.59 -16.64 31.90
N CYS A 150 -10.46 -16.06 30.70
CA CYS A 150 -11.18 -16.54 29.52
C CYS A 150 -10.42 -17.62 28.72
N GLY A 151 -9.14 -17.86 28.98
CA GLY A 151 -8.35 -18.86 28.23
C GLY A 151 -8.19 -18.54 26.74
N CYS A 152 -8.08 -17.25 26.40
CA CYS A 152 -8.11 -16.78 25.01
C CYS A 152 -6.93 -17.28 24.17
N LYS A 153 -7.22 -17.66 22.92
CA LYS A 153 -6.18 -17.91 21.91
C LYS A 153 -5.59 -16.58 21.45
N ILE A 154 -4.33 -16.33 21.79
CA ILE A 154 -3.62 -15.10 21.41
C ILE A 154 -3.18 -15.06 19.94
N HIS A 155 -3.29 -16.18 19.21
CA HIS A 155 -2.87 -16.30 17.80
C HIS A 155 -4.01 -16.09 16.79
N GLU A 156 -5.25 -15.91 17.25
CA GLU A 156 -6.42 -15.77 16.38
C GLU A 156 -6.83 -14.29 16.27
N TYR A 157 -6.62 -13.71 15.08
CA TYR A 157 -6.91 -12.31 14.79
C TYR A 157 -8.34 -12.14 14.26
N GLU A 158 -9.24 -11.65 15.10
CA GLU A 158 -10.62 -11.30 14.74
C GLU A 158 -10.97 -9.93 15.33
N PRO A 159 -10.52 -8.81 14.73
CA PRO A 159 -10.55 -7.52 15.38
C PRO A 159 -11.98 -7.07 15.69
N VAL A 160 -12.19 -6.54 16.89
CA VAL A 160 -13.47 -5.96 17.33
C VAL A 160 -13.26 -4.52 17.80
N CYS A 161 -14.24 -3.67 17.53
CA CYS A 161 -14.26 -2.28 17.96
C CYS A 161 -15.13 -2.14 19.20
N GLY A 162 -14.52 -1.81 20.34
CA GLY A 162 -15.23 -1.54 21.58
C GLY A 162 -16.01 -0.24 21.54
N SER A 163 -17.04 -0.12 22.39
CA SER A 163 -17.80 1.10 22.62
C SER A 163 -16.95 2.27 23.14
N ASP A 164 -15.74 2.00 23.61
CA ASP A 164 -14.73 2.98 24.02
C ASP A 164 -13.89 3.55 22.86
N GLY A 165 -14.09 3.05 21.63
CA GLY A 165 -13.33 3.45 20.45
C GLY A 165 -11.96 2.78 20.33
N ILE A 166 -11.66 1.77 21.15
CA ILE A 166 -10.42 0.99 21.11
C ILE A 166 -10.65 -0.28 20.29
N THR A 167 -9.67 -0.65 19.47
CA THR A 167 -9.70 -1.92 18.72
C THR A 167 -9.03 -3.00 19.55
N TYR A 168 -9.68 -4.15 19.70
CA TYR A 168 -9.14 -5.31 20.40
C TYR A 168 -8.80 -6.41 19.40
N PHE A 169 -7.81 -7.25 19.73
CA PHE A 169 -7.25 -8.25 18.81
C PHE A 169 -8.28 -9.36 18.45
N ASN A 170 -9.09 -9.77 19.43
CA ASN A 170 -10.20 -10.69 19.24
C ASN A 170 -11.30 -10.46 20.32
N PRO A 171 -12.55 -10.95 20.13
CA PRO A 171 -13.63 -10.73 21.09
C PRO A 171 -13.34 -11.32 22.48
N CYS A 172 -12.57 -12.41 22.57
CA CYS A 172 -12.18 -13.01 23.84
C CYS A 172 -11.23 -12.08 24.63
N LEU A 173 -10.25 -11.48 23.96
CA LEU A 173 -9.31 -10.52 24.57
C LEU A 173 -10.00 -9.20 24.94
N ALA A 174 -11.13 -8.88 24.32
CA ALA A 174 -12.06 -7.82 24.75
C ALA A 174 -12.93 -8.23 25.96
N GLY A 175 -12.88 -9.49 26.40
CA GLY A 175 -13.63 -10.02 27.54
C GLY A 175 -15.14 -10.13 27.28
N CYS A 176 -15.56 -10.31 26.04
CA CYS A 176 -16.97 -10.43 25.66
C CYS A 176 -17.49 -11.86 25.88
N VAL A 177 -18.69 -11.97 26.47
CA VAL A 177 -19.33 -13.27 26.78
C VAL A 177 -20.34 -13.66 25.70
N ASN A 178 -21.10 -12.68 25.22
CA ASN A 178 -22.26 -12.92 24.35
C ASN A 178 -22.00 -12.39 22.94
N SER A 179 -22.54 -13.08 21.93
CA SER A 179 -22.48 -12.67 20.53
C SER A 179 -23.87 -12.74 19.89
N GLY A 180 -24.24 -11.70 19.16
CA GLY A 180 -25.50 -11.58 18.43
C GLY A 180 -25.27 -11.12 17.00
N ASN A 181 -26.03 -11.65 16.05
CA ASN A 181 -25.92 -11.23 14.65
C ASN A 181 -26.78 -9.98 14.40
N LEU A 182 -26.18 -8.92 13.88
CA LEU A 182 -26.92 -7.78 13.36
C LEU A 182 -27.40 -8.09 11.94
N SER A 183 -28.58 -7.59 11.57
CA SER A 183 -29.24 -7.86 10.27
C SER A 183 -28.40 -7.49 9.04
N THR A 184 -27.32 -6.72 9.21
CA THR A 184 -26.37 -6.29 8.17
C THR A 184 -25.18 -7.24 8.01
N GLY A 185 -25.17 -8.41 8.66
CA GLY A 185 -24.06 -9.38 8.61
C GLY A 185 -22.88 -9.03 9.52
N ILE A 186 -23.02 -8.02 10.39
CA ILE A 186 -22.01 -7.61 11.38
C ILE A 186 -22.33 -8.32 12.71
N ARG A 187 -21.35 -8.96 13.36
CA ARG A 187 -21.55 -9.54 14.70
C ARG A 187 -21.41 -8.45 15.75
N ASN A 188 -22.34 -8.42 16.68
CA ASN A 188 -22.34 -7.57 17.86
C ASN A 188 -22.00 -8.43 19.08
N TYR A 189 -21.00 -8.03 19.84
CA TYR A 189 -20.56 -8.70 21.06
C TYR A 189 -20.98 -7.86 22.26
N THR A 190 -21.58 -8.49 23.26
CA THR A 190 -22.07 -7.82 24.46
C THR A 190 -21.40 -8.42 25.70
N GLU A 191 -21.49 -7.68 26.80
CA GLU A 191 -20.86 -8.03 28.07
C GLU A 191 -19.33 -8.11 27.99
N CYS A 192 -18.73 -7.14 27.30
CA CYS A 192 -17.28 -7.05 27.15
C CYS A 192 -16.66 -6.38 28.37
N THR A 193 -15.99 -7.19 29.21
CA THR A 193 -15.43 -6.76 30.50
C THR A 193 -14.21 -5.85 30.34
N CYS A 194 -13.45 -5.98 29.25
CA CYS A 194 -12.30 -5.12 28.97
C CYS A 194 -12.66 -3.82 28.24
N VAL A 195 -13.92 -3.66 27.82
CA VAL A 195 -14.41 -2.50 27.09
C VAL A 195 -15.14 -1.57 28.06
N GLN A 196 -14.61 -0.38 28.27
CA GLN A 196 -15.22 0.56 29.22
C GLN A 196 -16.31 1.38 28.53
N SER A 197 -17.56 1.29 28.98
CA SER A 197 -18.66 2.11 28.44
C SER A 197 -18.41 3.61 28.67
N ARG A 198 -17.85 4.31 27.66
CA ARG A 198 -17.74 5.77 27.62
C ARG A 198 -18.87 6.34 26.76
N GLN A 199 -19.94 6.81 27.40
CA GLN A 199 -20.92 7.65 26.72
C GLN A 199 -20.46 9.11 26.78
N VAL A 200 -20.14 9.70 25.64
CA VAL A 200 -19.84 11.13 25.51
C VAL A 200 -21.17 11.89 25.52
N ILE A 201 -21.60 12.35 26.69
CA ILE A 201 -22.77 13.23 26.78
C ILE A 201 -22.30 14.63 26.36
N THR A 202 -22.73 15.07 25.19
CA THR A 202 -22.69 16.50 24.85
C THR A 202 -23.87 17.16 25.57
N PRO A 203 -23.65 18.05 26.56
CA PRO A 203 -24.75 18.76 27.19
C PRO A 203 -25.44 19.67 26.17
N PRO A 204 -26.79 19.83 26.23
CA PRO A 204 -27.50 20.72 25.32
C PRO A 204 -27.02 22.16 25.51
N THR A 205 -26.72 22.82 24.40
CA THR A 205 -26.34 24.24 24.31
C THR A 205 -27.45 25.13 24.88
N VAL A 206 -27.27 25.61 26.10
CA VAL A 206 -27.86 26.87 26.57
C VAL A 206 -26.71 27.86 26.68
N GLY A 207 -26.76 28.90 25.85
CA GLY A 207 -25.60 29.70 25.49
C GLY A 207 -25.01 30.54 26.61
N GLN A 208 -23.68 30.60 26.68
CA GLN A 208 -22.94 31.85 26.88
C GLN A 208 -21.44 31.66 26.52
N ARG A 209 -20.80 32.76 26.11
CA ARG A 209 -19.44 32.88 25.54
C ARG A 209 -18.33 32.23 26.39
N SER A 210 -17.38 31.64 25.64
CA SER A 210 -15.95 31.42 25.95
C SER A 210 -15.66 30.75 27.29
N GLN A 211 -15.49 29.41 27.33
CA GLN A 211 -14.60 28.66 28.23
C GLN A 211 -14.52 27.18 27.80
N LEU A 212 -13.39 26.56 28.13
CA LEU A 212 -13.03 25.13 28.09
C LEU A 212 -14.20 24.16 27.77
N ARG A 213 -14.12 23.43 26.65
CA ARG A 213 -15.10 22.38 26.30
C ARG A 213 -14.85 21.15 27.18
N VAL A 214 -15.36 21.17 28.41
CA VAL A 214 -15.31 20.01 29.31
C VAL A 214 -16.24 18.94 28.74
N VAL A 215 -15.64 17.92 28.11
CA VAL A 215 -16.36 16.71 27.72
C VAL A 215 -16.52 15.86 28.97
N ILE A 216 -17.69 15.94 29.62
CA ILE A 216 -18.02 15.07 30.75
C ILE A 216 -18.32 13.69 30.18
N VAL A 217 -17.33 12.79 30.22
CA VAL A 217 -17.52 11.39 29.90
C VAL A 217 -18.19 10.73 31.11
N LYS A 218 -19.45 10.31 30.99
CA LYS A 218 -20.02 9.39 31.98
C LYS A 218 -19.40 8.02 31.74
N THR A 219 -18.47 7.65 32.62
CA THR A 219 -18.02 6.26 32.75
C THR A 219 -19.07 5.54 33.59
N TYR A 220 -19.92 4.74 32.97
CA TYR A 220 -20.74 3.79 33.72
C TYR A 220 -19.80 2.70 34.22
N LEU A 221 -19.33 2.82 35.47
CA LEU A 221 -18.34 1.92 36.05
C LEU A 221 -18.81 0.44 36.12
N ASN A 222 -20.08 0.16 35.84
CA ASN A 222 -20.72 -1.15 36.01
C ASN A 222 -21.56 -1.63 34.81
N GLU A 223 -21.55 -0.92 33.68
CA GLU A 223 -22.19 -1.43 32.45
C GLU A 223 -21.10 -1.97 31.53
N ASN A 224 -21.04 -3.30 31.42
CA ASN A 224 -20.14 -3.99 30.50
C ASN A 224 -20.29 -3.38 29.09
N GLY A 225 -19.16 -3.02 28.47
CA GLY A 225 -19.18 -2.46 27.12
C GLY A 225 -19.70 -3.46 26.10
N TYR A 226 -20.02 -2.95 24.91
CA TYR A 226 -20.28 -3.77 23.74
C TYR A 226 -19.17 -3.54 22.71
N ALA A 227 -18.95 -4.52 21.84
CA ALA A 227 -17.99 -4.42 20.75
C ALA A 227 -18.62 -4.92 19.46
N VAL A 228 -18.29 -4.30 18.33
CA VAL A 228 -18.76 -4.74 17.01
C VAL A 228 -17.61 -5.35 16.22
N SER A 229 -17.89 -6.36 15.39
CA SER A 229 -16.89 -6.91 14.47
C SER A 229 -16.27 -5.83 13.59
N GLY A 230 -14.95 -5.89 13.43
CA GLY A 230 -14.16 -4.97 12.64
C GLY A 230 -13.32 -4.00 13.48
N LYS A 231 -12.44 -3.28 12.80
CA LYS A 231 -11.61 -2.23 13.41
C LYS A 231 -12.45 -0.97 13.65
N CYS A 232 -12.11 -0.18 14.67
CA CYS A 232 -12.78 1.11 14.87
C CYS A 232 -12.50 2.07 13.70
N LYS A 233 -13.55 2.73 13.20
CA LYS A 233 -13.43 3.75 12.13
C LYS A 233 -12.59 4.92 12.62
N ARG A 234 -11.61 5.34 11.82
CA ARG A 234 -10.79 6.52 12.09
C ARG A 234 -11.14 7.65 11.15
N ALA A 235 -11.22 8.86 11.71
CA ALA A 235 -11.11 10.07 10.91
C ALA A 235 -9.62 10.33 10.61
N CYS A 236 -8.98 9.50 9.77
CA CYS A 236 -7.66 9.82 9.24
C CYS A 236 -7.83 10.89 8.15
N ASN A 237 -7.66 12.17 8.51
CA ASN A 237 -7.68 13.26 7.53
C ASN A 237 -6.46 13.21 6.57
N THR A 238 -5.51 12.31 6.83
CA THR A 238 -4.32 12.06 6.01
C THR A 238 -4.55 11.08 4.84
N LEU A 239 -5.73 10.43 4.76
CA LEU A 239 -6.04 9.53 3.63
C LEU A 239 -6.08 10.30 2.31
N ILE A 240 -6.87 11.38 2.24
CA ILE A 240 -7.02 12.20 1.03
C ILE A 240 -5.66 12.74 0.53
N PRO A 241 -4.81 13.37 1.37
CA PRO A 241 -3.50 13.83 0.90
C PRO A 241 -2.58 12.67 0.49
N PHE A 242 -2.66 11.49 1.12
CA PHE A 242 -1.93 10.30 0.65
C PHE A 242 -2.39 9.87 -0.76
N LEU A 243 -3.70 9.86 -1.03
CA LEU A 243 -4.25 9.52 -2.34
C LEU A 243 -3.86 10.54 -3.42
N ILE A 244 -3.87 11.84 -3.09
CA ILE A 244 -3.40 12.90 -3.99
C ILE A 244 -1.90 12.74 -4.26
N PHE A 245 -1.12 12.46 -3.23
CA PHE A 245 0.31 12.26 -3.39
C PHE A 245 0.61 11.03 -4.27
N LEU A 246 -0.10 9.92 -4.04
CA LEU A 246 -0.03 8.73 -4.88
C LEU A 246 -0.36 9.03 -6.35
N PHE A 247 -1.39 9.85 -6.60
CA PHE A 247 -1.72 10.31 -7.95
C PHE A 247 -0.55 11.07 -8.60
N ILE A 248 0.07 12.01 -7.87
CA ILE A 248 1.20 12.81 -8.38
C ILE A 248 2.40 11.92 -8.69
N VAL A 249 2.79 11.01 -7.79
CA VAL A 249 3.94 10.12 -8.01
C VAL A 249 3.73 9.26 -9.25
N THR A 250 2.58 8.58 -9.32
CA THR A 250 2.26 7.69 -10.46
C THR A 250 2.16 8.44 -11.78
N PHE A 251 1.65 9.68 -11.75
CA PHE A 251 1.63 10.57 -12.92
C PHE A 251 3.04 10.96 -13.39
N ILE A 252 3.95 11.33 -12.48
CA ILE A 252 5.34 11.72 -12.83
C ILE A 252 6.08 10.51 -13.42
N THR A 253 5.96 9.35 -12.80
CA THR A 253 6.55 8.09 -13.30
C THR A 253 6.00 7.74 -14.70
N ALA A 254 4.69 7.84 -14.90
CA ALA A 254 4.07 7.59 -16.20
C ALA A 254 4.52 8.59 -17.28
N CYS A 255 4.79 9.84 -16.91
CA CYS A 255 5.33 10.86 -17.81
C CYS A 255 6.77 10.54 -18.28
N ALA A 256 7.54 9.76 -17.50
CA ALA A 256 8.88 9.34 -17.86
C ALA A 256 8.90 8.25 -18.96
N GLN A 257 7.88 7.39 -19.02
CA GLN A 257 7.87 6.22 -19.90
C GLN A 257 8.06 6.56 -21.40
N PRO A 258 7.34 7.54 -22.00
CA PRO A 258 7.55 7.89 -23.40
C PRO A 258 8.96 8.42 -23.68
N SER A 259 9.56 9.11 -22.70
CA SER A 259 10.92 9.65 -22.81
C SER A 259 11.99 8.56 -22.77
N ALA A 260 11.80 7.50 -21.96
CA ALA A 260 12.67 6.34 -21.98
C ALA A 260 12.57 5.58 -23.31
N ILE A 261 11.34 5.33 -23.79
CA ILE A 261 11.09 4.61 -25.06
C ILE A 261 11.72 5.35 -26.24
N ILE A 262 11.57 6.67 -26.35
CA ILE A 262 12.15 7.41 -27.48
C ILE A 262 13.69 7.37 -27.47
N VAL A 263 14.31 7.40 -26.29
CA VAL A 263 15.78 7.29 -26.16
C VAL A 263 16.23 5.89 -26.56
N THR A 264 15.51 4.83 -26.15
CA THR A 264 15.77 3.46 -26.60
C THR A 264 15.72 3.36 -28.12
N LEU A 265 14.63 3.84 -28.75
CA LEU A 265 14.43 3.76 -30.20
C LEU A 265 15.43 4.58 -31.00
N ARG A 266 15.97 5.67 -30.43
CA ARG A 266 17.01 6.51 -31.03
C ARG A 266 18.42 5.94 -30.85
N SER A 267 18.61 4.98 -29.95
CA SER A 267 19.91 4.36 -29.64
C SER A 267 20.24 3.16 -30.53
N VAL A 268 19.27 2.69 -31.32
CA VAL A 268 19.38 1.53 -32.21
C VAL A 268 18.95 1.88 -33.63
N GLU A 269 19.46 1.11 -34.59
CA GLU A 269 19.09 1.25 -36.00
C GLU A 269 17.61 0.92 -36.22
N ASP A 270 16.99 1.49 -37.26
CA ASP A 270 15.55 1.35 -37.54
C ASP A 270 15.10 -0.13 -37.58
N ASP A 271 15.97 -0.99 -38.11
CA ASP A 271 15.72 -2.42 -38.34
C ASP A 271 15.77 -3.23 -37.02
N GLU A 272 16.50 -2.74 -36.01
CA GLU A 272 16.75 -3.41 -34.74
C GLU A 272 15.83 -2.91 -33.59
N ARG A 273 15.02 -1.86 -33.83
CA ARG A 273 14.09 -1.27 -32.84
C ARG A 273 13.15 -2.24 -32.11
N PRO A 274 12.34 -3.07 -32.81
CA PRO A 274 11.43 -3.99 -32.14
C PRO A 274 12.19 -5.04 -31.33
N PHE A 275 13.37 -5.46 -31.82
CA PHE A 275 14.24 -6.38 -31.11
C PHE A 275 14.82 -5.75 -29.84
N ALA A 276 15.24 -4.48 -29.89
CA ALA A 276 15.71 -3.72 -28.73
C ALA A 276 14.64 -3.57 -27.63
N LEU A 277 13.38 -3.28 -28.01
CA LEU A 277 12.26 -3.24 -27.06
C LEU A 277 11.98 -4.61 -26.44
N GLY A 278 12.05 -5.68 -27.23
CA GLY A 278 11.94 -7.06 -26.74
C GLY A 278 13.05 -7.41 -25.74
N MET A 279 14.29 -7.02 -26.05
CA MET A 279 15.44 -7.23 -25.16
C MET A 279 15.30 -6.44 -23.85
N GLN A 280 14.80 -5.21 -23.90
CA GLN A 280 14.50 -4.42 -22.70
C GLN A 280 13.47 -5.10 -21.80
N PHE A 281 12.44 -5.74 -22.38
CA PHE A 281 11.46 -6.52 -21.61
C PHE A 281 12.06 -7.79 -21.00
N VAL A 282 12.94 -8.49 -21.73
CA VAL A 282 13.67 -9.65 -21.19
C VAL A 282 14.54 -9.23 -20.02
N LEU A 283 15.31 -8.14 -20.14
CA LEU A 283 16.12 -7.59 -19.04
C LEU A 283 15.26 -7.24 -17.81
N LEU A 284 14.09 -6.65 -18.04
CA LEU A 284 13.15 -6.33 -16.97
C LEU A 284 12.68 -7.59 -16.22
N ARG A 285 12.40 -8.67 -16.97
CA ARG A 285 11.93 -9.92 -16.37
C ARG A 285 13.05 -10.68 -15.66
N THR A 286 14.22 -10.79 -16.26
CA THR A 286 15.36 -11.49 -15.65
C THR A 286 15.89 -10.78 -14.40
N LEU A 287 15.97 -9.44 -14.41
CA LEU A 287 16.37 -8.68 -13.22
C LEU A 287 15.25 -8.60 -12.18
N GLY A 288 13.98 -8.61 -12.61
CA GLY A 288 12.83 -8.68 -11.71
C GLY A 288 12.77 -10.00 -10.93
N ASP A 289 13.04 -11.13 -11.59
CA ASP A 289 13.08 -12.45 -10.96
C ASP A 289 14.33 -12.65 -10.05
N LEU A 290 15.38 -11.84 -10.25
CA LEU A 290 16.60 -11.84 -9.42
C LEU A 290 16.43 -11.09 -8.10
N VAL A 291 15.43 -10.22 -7.95
CA VAL A 291 15.05 -9.67 -6.65
C VAL A 291 14.42 -10.84 -5.88
N PRO A 292 15.05 -11.34 -4.81
CA PRO A 292 14.57 -12.50 -4.07
C PRO A 292 13.34 -12.09 -3.26
N ASP A 293 12.22 -11.96 -3.94
CA ASP A 293 10.94 -11.79 -3.29
C ASP A 293 10.53 -13.18 -2.83
N HIS A 294 10.52 -13.40 -1.52
CA HIS A 294 9.89 -14.57 -0.90
C HIS A 294 8.39 -14.70 -1.31
N SER A 295 7.86 -13.70 -2.00
CA SER A 295 6.54 -13.60 -2.62
C SER A 295 6.43 -14.16 -4.06
N THR A 296 7.53 -14.47 -4.76
CA THR A 296 7.50 -14.97 -6.16
C THR A 296 6.91 -16.37 -6.32
N SER A 297 6.66 -17.09 -5.22
CA SER A 297 5.86 -18.32 -5.26
C SER A 297 4.37 -18.05 -5.58
N CYS A 298 3.90 -16.80 -5.42
CA CYS A 298 2.48 -16.45 -5.62
C CYS A 298 2.14 -15.85 -6.99
N THR A 299 3.12 -15.40 -7.78
CA THR A 299 2.87 -14.76 -9.08
C THR A 299 2.84 -15.74 -10.26
N ALA A 300 3.34 -16.97 -10.09
CA ALA A 300 3.43 -17.95 -11.17
C ALA A 300 2.28 -18.97 -11.25
N THR A 301 1.33 -18.99 -10.31
CA THR A 301 0.22 -19.94 -10.34
C THR A 301 -1.13 -19.24 -10.27
N THR A 302 -1.87 -19.38 -11.39
CA THR A 302 -3.33 -19.47 -11.52
C THR A 302 -4.16 -19.03 -10.30
N HIS A 303 -5.04 -18.04 -10.52
CA HIS A 303 -6.20 -17.49 -9.76
C HIS A 303 -6.65 -18.05 -8.38
N LEU A 304 -6.22 -19.21 -7.88
CA LEU A 304 -6.50 -19.76 -6.56
C LEU A 304 -5.46 -19.39 -5.47
N SER A 305 -4.24 -18.97 -5.81
CA SER A 305 -3.16 -18.79 -4.81
C SER A 305 -3.16 -17.44 -4.08
N VAL A 306 -3.97 -16.45 -4.49
CA VAL A 306 -4.05 -15.13 -3.82
C VAL A 306 -4.57 -15.24 -2.37
N ALA A 307 -5.34 -16.29 -2.07
CA ALA A 307 -5.87 -16.52 -0.72
C ALA A 307 -4.81 -17.05 0.27
N ALA A 308 -3.75 -17.73 -0.21
CA ALA A 308 -2.74 -18.34 0.65
C ALA A 308 -1.67 -17.34 1.14
N CYS A 309 -1.45 -16.24 0.40
CA CYS A 309 -0.43 -15.24 0.74
C CYS A 309 -0.86 -14.25 1.85
N VAL A 310 -2.11 -14.34 2.33
CA VAL A 310 -2.69 -13.45 3.35
C VAL A 310 -2.53 -14.00 4.77
N LEU A 311 -1.98 -15.20 4.94
CA LEU A 311 -1.92 -15.93 6.22
C LEU A 311 -0.52 -16.15 6.82
N LEU A 312 0.49 -15.44 6.31
CA LEU A 312 1.83 -15.30 6.93
C LEU A 312 2.15 -13.80 7.08
#